data_AF-A0AAU8MPU0-F1
#
_entry.id   AF-A0AAU8MPU0-F1
#
_cell.length_a   1.000
_cell.length_b   1.000
_cell.length_c   1.000
_cell.angle_alpha   90.00
_cell.angle_beta   90.00
_cell.angle_gamma   90.00
#
_symmetry.space_group_name_H-M   'P 1'
#
loop_
_entity.id
_entity.type
_entity.pdbx_description
1 polymer ?
#
loop_
_entity_poly.entity_id
_entity_poly.type
_entity_poly.pdbx_seq_one_letter_code
_entity_poly.pdbx_strand_id
1 'polypeptide(L)' 'MRAANEGLRARYPQRSLVPFARRQDNDDTACWDAAEPDRVVVIHDFASSGWERRASYDSFYEWLRQAIDDLIDFDRG' A
#
# COMPACT_ATOMS: atom_id res chain seq x y z
N MET A 1 12.85 -0.22 -3.55
CA MET A 1 11.79 0.80 -3.77
C MET A 1 11.73 1.38 -5.17
N ARG A 2 12.84 1.79 -5.82
CA ARG A 2 12.79 2.39 -7.18
C ARG A 2 12.08 1.51 -8.21
N ALA A 3 12.47 0.24 -8.32
CA ALA A 3 11.81 -0.72 -9.22
C ALA A 3 10.32 -0.97 -8.90
N ALA A 4 9.93 -0.91 -7.61
CA ALA A 4 8.54 -1.05 -7.22
C ALA A 4 7.70 0.16 -7.67
N ASN A 5 8.25 1.37 -7.58
CA ASN A 5 7.60 2.58 -8.07
C ASN A 5 7.40 2.53 -9.59
N GLU A 6 8.42 2.11 -10.35
CA GLU A 6 8.32 1.93 -11.81
C GLU A 6 7.24 0.90 -12.18
N GLY A 7 7.18 -0.22 -11.46
CA GLY A 7 6.16 -1.25 -11.66
C GLY A 7 4.74 -0.73 -11.40
N LEU A 8 4.54 0.00 -10.29
CA LEU A 8 3.24 0.58 -9.97
C LEU A 8 2.81 1.63 -10.99
N ARG A 9 3.73 2.49 -11.46
CA ARG A 9 3.44 3.47 -12.52
C ARG A 9 3.03 2.81 -13.83
N ALA A 10 3.64 1.68 -14.18
CA ALA A 10 3.27 0.93 -15.38
C ALA A 10 1.88 0.27 -15.26
N ARG A 11 1.53 -0.28 -14.08
CA ARG A 11 0.25 -0.94 -13.84
C ARG A 11 -0.92 0.01 -13.60
N TYR A 12 -0.67 1.12 -12.90
CA TYR A 12 -1.67 2.11 -12.52
C TYR A 12 -1.29 3.51 -13.03
N PRO A 13 -1.22 3.72 -14.36
CA PRO A 13 -0.72 4.97 -14.93
C PRO A 13 -1.59 6.19 -14.61
N GLN A 14 -2.83 5.98 -14.18
CA GLN A 14 -3.77 7.03 -13.77
C GLN A 14 -3.61 7.44 -12.30
N ARG A 15 -2.72 6.79 -11.54
CA ARG A 15 -2.47 7.09 -10.13
C ARG A 15 -1.04 7.55 -9.93
N SER A 16 -0.85 8.44 -8.97
CA SER A 16 0.47 8.93 -8.58
C SER A 16 0.86 8.33 -7.23
N LEU A 17 1.15 7.03 -7.26
CA LEU A 17 1.49 6.25 -6.08
C LEU A 17 2.99 6.24 -5.83
N VAL A 18 3.39 6.52 -4.59
CA VAL A 18 4.77 6.38 -4.13
C VAL A 18 4.81 5.30 -3.04
N PRO A 19 5.29 4.08 -3.36
CA PRO A 19 5.34 3.00 -2.39
C PRO A 19 6.41 3.26 -1.34
N PHE A 20 6.08 3.00 -0.07
CA PHE A 20 7.03 3.15 1.04
C PHE A 20 7.11 1.91 1.95
N ALA A 21 6.16 0.97 1.86
CA ALA A 21 6.26 -0.32 2.53
C ALA A 21 5.52 -1.40 1.72
N ARG A 22 6.01 -2.64 1.78
CA ARG A 22 5.38 -3.80 1.15
C ARG A 22 5.31 -4.93 2.17
N ARG A 23 4.14 -5.54 2.34
CA ARG A 23 3.98 -6.77 3.12
C ARG A 23 4.66 -7.92 2.37
N GLN A 24 5.42 -8.78 3.07
CA GLN A 24 6.24 -9.81 2.40
C GLN A 24 5.49 -11.13 2.17
N ASP A 25 4.43 -11.36 2.92
CA ASP A 25 3.54 -12.52 2.81
C ASP A 25 2.54 -12.39 1.64
N ASN A 26 2.35 -11.18 1.10
CA ASN A 26 1.47 -10.94 -0.04
C ASN A 26 1.95 -9.78 -0.94
N ASP A 27 1.11 -9.33 -1.86
CA ASP A 27 1.39 -8.21 -2.77
C ASP A 27 0.88 -6.86 -2.25
N ASP A 28 0.46 -6.76 -0.99
CA ASP A 28 -0.02 -5.50 -0.44
C ASP A 28 1.13 -4.51 -0.24
N THR A 29 0.91 -3.31 -0.74
CA THR A 29 1.88 -2.22 -0.74
C THR A 29 1.23 -0.96 -0.20
N ALA A 30 1.83 -0.40 0.85
CA ALA A 30 1.46 0.91 1.38
C ALA A 30 2.14 2.01 0.57
N CYS A 31 1.33 2.98 0.16
CA CYS A 31 1.73 4.06 -0.72
C CYS A 31 1.25 5.42 -0.18
N TRP A 32 2.00 6.46 -0.52
CA TRP A 32 1.47 7.82 -0.60
C TRP A 32 0.75 7.97 -1.94
N ASP A 33 -0.39 8.65 -1.96
CA ASP A 33 -1.08 9.02 -3.19
C ASP A 33 -1.15 10.54 -3.30
N ALA A 34 -0.67 11.11 -4.41
CA ALA A 34 -0.75 12.55 -4.64
C ALA A 34 -2.20 13.08 -4.72
N ALA A 35 -3.18 12.22 -5.00
CA ALA A 35 -4.59 12.57 -4.97
C ALA A 35 -5.17 12.64 -3.54
N GLU A 36 -4.52 12.01 -2.56
CA GLU A 36 -4.96 11.92 -1.16
C GLU A 36 -3.75 12.14 -0.23
N PRO A 37 -3.16 13.35 -0.22
CA PRO A 37 -1.82 13.60 0.34
C PRO A 37 -1.71 13.38 1.86
N ASP A 38 -2.81 13.48 2.59
CA ASP A 38 -2.83 13.31 4.05
C ASP A 38 -3.11 11.86 4.48
N ARG A 39 -3.23 10.93 3.52
CA ARG A 39 -3.62 9.54 3.77
C ARG A 39 -2.55 8.56 3.36
N VAL A 40 -2.52 7.43 4.08
CA VAL A 40 -1.84 6.22 3.59
C VAL A 40 -2.86 5.36 2.88
N VAL A 41 -2.54 4.92 1.67
CA VAL A 41 -3.36 3.94 0.94
C VAL A 41 -2.62 2.61 0.86
N VAL A 42 -3.32 1.52 1.15
CA VAL A 42 -2.81 0.16 0.93
C VAL A 42 -3.45 -0.39 -0.32
N ILE A 43 -2.63 -0.80 -1.28
CA ILE A 43 -3.07 -1.42 -2.52
C ILE A 43 -2.56 -2.84 -2.62
N HIS A 44 -3.32 -3.73 -3.26
CA HIS A 44 -2.85 -5.04 -3.68
C HIS A 44 -2.20 -4.89 -5.05
N ASP A 45 -0.87 -4.90 -5.08
CA ASP A 45 -0.12 -4.82 -6.31
C ASP A 45 -0.50 -6.01 -7.22
N PHE A 46 -0.64 -5.78 -8.52
CA PHE A 46 -1.16 -6.73 -9.54
C PHE A 46 -2.68 -6.96 -9.57
N ALA A 47 -3.48 -6.32 -8.72
CA ALA A 47 -4.93 -6.27 -8.93
C ALA A 47 -5.28 -5.50 -10.22
N SER A 48 -6.43 -5.81 -10.82
CA SER A 48 -6.96 -5.01 -11.94
C SER A 48 -7.16 -3.55 -11.53
N SER A 49 -6.85 -2.62 -12.45
CA SER A 49 -7.00 -1.18 -12.20
C SER A 49 -8.43 -0.83 -11.75
N GLY A 50 -8.54 -0.06 -10.68
CA GLY A 50 -9.79 0.29 -10.00
C GLY A 50 -10.16 -0.63 -8.84
N TRP A 51 -9.50 -1.79 -8.70
CA TRP A 51 -9.75 -2.78 -7.66
C TRP A 51 -8.56 -2.98 -6.71
N GLU A 52 -7.49 -2.21 -6.90
CA GLU A 52 -6.25 -2.39 -6.14
C GLU A 52 -6.36 -1.90 -4.70
N ARG A 53 -7.20 -0.91 -4.39
CA ARG A 53 -7.30 -0.37 -3.02
C ARG A 53 -7.89 -1.41 -2.06
N ARG A 54 -7.13 -1.74 -1.01
CA ARG A 54 -7.55 -2.60 0.10
C ARG A 54 -7.95 -1.83 1.34
N ALA A 55 -7.21 -0.76 1.65
CA ALA A 55 -7.47 0.08 2.81
C ALA A 55 -6.95 1.51 2.60
N SER A 56 -7.40 2.40 3.47
CA SER A 56 -6.92 3.78 3.60
C SER A 56 -6.92 4.18 5.06
N TYR A 57 -5.90 4.92 5.48
CA TYR A 57 -5.74 5.40 6.86
C TYR A 57 -5.55 6.92 6.85
N ASP A 58 -6.12 7.61 7.83
CA ASP A 58 -6.08 9.08 7.91
C ASP A 58 -4.74 9.61 8.41
N SER A 59 -3.83 8.71 8.83
CA SER A 59 -2.45 9.08 9.15
C SER A 59 -1.50 7.90 8.98
N PHE A 60 -0.20 8.22 8.93
CA PHE A 60 0.86 7.22 8.99
C PHE A 60 0.80 6.37 10.27
N TYR A 61 0.43 6.96 11.40
CA TYR A 61 0.40 6.26 12.69
C TYR A 61 -0.70 5.21 12.76
N GLU A 62 -1.87 5.51 12.20
CA GLU A 62 -2.96 4.54 12.09
C GLU A 62 -2.57 3.36 11.20
N TRP A 63 -1.95 3.64 10.05
CA TRP A 63 -1.41 2.59 9.19
C TRP A 63 -0.34 1.75 9.91
N LEU A 64 0.61 2.39 10.61
CA LEU A 64 1.69 1.68 11.30
C LEU A 64 1.14 0.79 12.41
N ARG A 65 0.14 1.27 13.14
CA ARG A 65 -0.56 0.48 14.15
C ARG A 65 -1.17 -0.77 13.51
N GLN A 66 -1.94 -0.61 12.44
CA GLN A 66 -2.54 -1.76 11.75
C GLN A 66 -1.47 -2.71 11.22
N ALA A 67 -0.37 -2.21 10.64
CA ALA A 67 0.70 -3.05 10.13
C ALA A 67 1.39 -3.88 11.23
N ILE A 68 1.50 -3.35 12.45
CA ILE A 68 2.02 -4.08 13.62
C ILE A 68 1.00 -5.11 14.09
N ASP A 69 -0.29 -4.75 14.16
CA ASP A 69 -1.37 -5.67 14.54
C ASP A 69 -1.41 -6.86 13.56
N ASP A 70 -1.34 -6.60 12.24
CA ASP A 70 -1.25 -7.63 11.19
C ASP A 70 -0.02 -8.54 11.35
N LEU A 71 1.13 -7.97 11.75
CA LEU A 71 2.35 -8.74 11.98
C LEU A 71 2.23 -9.67 13.18
N ILE A 72 1.65 -9.16 14.28
CA ILE A 72 1.41 -9.95 15.49
C ILE A 72 0.43 -11.09 15.22
N ASP A 73 -0.64 -10.80 14.47
CA ASP A 73 -1.64 -11.81 14.12
C ASP A 73 -1.08 -12.86 13.16
N PHE A 74 -0.20 -12.48 12.23
CA PHE A 74 0.53 -13.43 11.39
C PHE A 74 1.47 -14.34 12.19
N ASP A 75 2.20 -13.81 13.18
CA ASP A 75 3.10 -14.60 14.05
C ASP A 75 2.36 -15.58 14.96
N ARG A 76 1.11 -15.25 15.34
CA ARG A 76 0.23 -16.11 16.14
C ARG A 76 -0.42 -17.26 15.34
N GLY A 77 -0.30 -17.26 14.02
CA GLY A 77 -0.93 -18.20 13.09
C GLY A 77 0.00 -19.29 12.58
#